data_AF-A0A433JLB8-F1
#
_entry.id   AF-A0A433JLB8-F1
#
_cell.length_a   1.000
_cell.length_b   1.000
_cell.length_c   1.000
_cell.angle_alpha   90.00
_cell.angle_beta   90.00
_cell.angle_gamma   90.00
#
_symmetry.space_group_name_H-M   'P 1'
#
loop_
_entity.id
_entity.type
_entity.pdbx_description
1 polymer ?
#
loop_
_entity_poly.entity_id
_entity_poly.type
_entity_poly.pdbx_seq_one_letter_code
_entity_poly.pdbx_strand_id
1 'polypeptide(L)'
;MISVDSLKPSTPTLDQNEDFLEYALSRGFGELHFKVDRETGMKAIVAIHSTKLGPALGGCRFIHYPDTTAALYDAMRLARGMSYKAALVNLPLGGGKAVIIEPSKPYDRTAYLHRFGEFVNDLGGRYITALDSGTQLSDMDIIAEHTPHVASLSSHNGDPSPYTAKGILRGIQAAVFFKLGRENLNGLHVALQGLGHVGYLLAQHLHELGVNLTVADINPERVEQAVKEFGASAVATENIHKIPCDVFSPCALGAVINDITINQLQTGIVAGAANNQLAHAYHGQKLHDKGILYATDYVINAGGLIFAASKYLHTQESLVNQQIDGIGTTLLQIFERSAKENRPVSVITDTLAQEKLA
;
A
#
# COMPACT_ATOMS: atom_id res chain seq x y z
N MET A 1 2.35 19.49 -23.24
CA MET A 1 1.14 19.79 -22.46
C MET A 1 0.03 18.88 -22.95
N ILE A 2 -0.17 17.76 -22.25
CA ILE A 2 -1.36 16.93 -22.29
C ILE A 2 -1.75 16.89 -20.82
N SER A 3 -2.88 17.51 -20.45
CA SER A 3 -3.33 17.54 -19.05
C SER A 3 -3.50 16.10 -18.55
N VAL A 4 -3.08 15.83 -17.32
CA VAL A 4 -3.33 14.56 -16.62
C VAL A 4 -4.83 14.23 -16.57
N ASP A 5 -5.69 15.25 -16.73
CA ASP A 5 -7.15 15.11 -16.90
C ASP A 5 -7.58 14.33 -18.17
N SER A 6 -6.65 14.02 -19.09
CA SER A 6 -6.93 13.24 -20.30
C SER A 6 -6.51 11.77 -20.21
N LEU A 7 -5.91 11.34 -19.08
CA LEU A 7 -5.82 9.93 -18.77
C LEU A 7 -7.21 9.47 -18.32
N LYS A 8 -8.02 9.01 -19.29
CA LYS A 8 -9.17 8.16 -18.94
C LYS A 8 -8.63 7.04 -18.05
N PRO A 9 -9.18 6.80 -16.85
CA PRO A 9 -8.96 5.53 -16.19
C PRO A 9 -9.51 4.48 -17.15
N SER A 10 -8.62 3.80 -17.86
CA SER A 10 -8.96 2.50 -18.41
C SER A 10 -9.00 1.60 -17.19
N THR A 11 -10.17 1.58 -16.56
CA THR A 11 -10.59 0.48 -15.72
C THR A 11 -10.14 -0.78 -16.45
N PRO A 12 -9.41 -1.71 -15.81
CA PRO A 12 -9.30 -3.04 -16.41
C PRO A 12 -10.73 -3.43 -16.72
N THR A 13 -11.03 -3.66 -17.99
CA THR A 13 -12.29 -4.25 -18.40
C THR A 13 -12.27 -5.66 -17.82
N LEU A 14 -12.60 -5.76 -16.52
CA LEU A 14 -13.34 -6.89 -16.00
C LEU A 14 -14.46 -7.05 -17.01
N ASP A 15 -14.51 -8.22 -17.64
CA ASP A 15 -15.56 -8.56 -18.56
C ASP A 15 -16.86 -8.17 -17.88
N GLN A 16 -17.60 -7.19 -18.42
CA GLN A 16 -18.76 -6.58 -17.74
C GLN A 16 -19.91 -7.59 -17.54
N ASN A 17 -19.68 -8.84 -17.94
CA ASN A 17 -20.56 -9.99 -17.82
C ASN A 17 -20.07 -11.04 -16.79
N GLU A 18 -18.93 -10.85 -16.11
CA GLU A 18 -18.48 -11.80 -15.08
C GLU A 18 -19.26 -11.54 -13.78
N ASP A 19 -20.04 -12.53 -13.36
CA ASP A 19 -20.79 -12.50 -12.11
C ASP A 19 -19.84 -12.23 -10.92
N PHE A 20 -20.21 -11.28 -10.05
CA PHE A 20 -19.29 -10.84 -8.99
C PHE A 20 -19.01 -11.92 -7.94
N LEU A 21 -19.91 -12.90 -7.77
CA LEU A 21 -19.67 -14.04 -6.87
C LEU A 21 -18.72 -15.05 -7.52
N GLU A 22 -18.78 -15.26 -8.83
CA GLU A 22 -17.78 -16.05 -9.56
C GLU A 22 -16.40 -15.36 -9.50
N TYR A 23 -16.36 -14.04 -9.65
CA TYR A 23 -15.14 -13.28 -9.42
C TYR A 23 -14.65 -13.42 -7.96
N ALA A 24 -15.54 -13.37 -6.97
CA ALA A 24 -15.19 -13.58 -5.57
C ALA A 24 -14.58 -14.97 -5.33
N LEU A 25 -15.23 -16.00 -5.87
CA LEU A 25 -14.82 -17.38 -5.74
C LEU A 25 -13.46 -17.63 -6.40
N SER A 26 -13.26 -17.16 -7.64
CA SER A 26 -11.99 -17.30 -8.37
C SER A 26 -10.83 -16.57 -7.69
N ARG A 27 -11.13 -15.56 -6.85
CA ARG A 27 -10.16 -14.81 -6.07
C ARG A 27 -10.01 -15.30 -4.62
N GLY A 28 -10.75 -16.33 -4.22
CA GLY A 28 -10.64 -16.95 -2.90
C GLY A 28 -11.29 -16.16 -1.76
N PHE A 29 -12.31 -15.35 -2.04
CA PHE A 29 -13.05 -14.61 -1.01
C PHE A 29 -13.91 -15.54 -0.15
N GLY A 30 -13.94 -15.25 1.15
CA GLY A 30 -14.80 -15.93 2.11
C GLY A 30 -16.13 -15.24 2.32
N GLU A 31 -16.15 -13.90 2.46
CA GLU A 31 -17.36 -13.17 2.85
C GLU A 31 -17.43 -11.78 2.21
N LEU A 32 -18.65 -11.41 1.78
CA LEU A 32 -19.00 -10.06 1.31
C LEU A 32 -20.22 -9.60 2.10
N HIS A 33 -20.06 -8.52 2.86
CA HIS A 33 -21.11 -7.96 3.71
C HIS A 33 -21.55 -6.61 3.18
N PHE A 34 -22.86 -6.40 3.12
CA PHE A 34 -23.47 -5.16 2.62
C PHE A 34 -24.36 -4.56 3.71
N LYS A 35 -24.21 -3.25 3.97
CA LYS A 35 -25.09 -2.51 4.87
C LYS A 35 -25.73 -1.37 4.10
N VAL A 36 -27.06 -1.34 4.15
CA VAL A 36 -27.87 -0.19 3.74
C VAL A 36 -28.61 0.27 4.98
N ASP A 37 -28.28 1.45 5.46
CA ASP A 37 -28.99 2.09 6.55
C ASP A 37 -30.10 2.99 5.99
N ARG A 38 -31.35 2.72 6.39
CA ARG A 38 -32.52 3.43 5.83
C ARG A 38 -32.68 4.84 6.41
N GLU A 39 -32.24 5.05 7.63
CA GLU A 39 -32.42 6.32 8.36
C GLU A 39 -31.45 7.38 7.86
N THR A 40 -30.17 7.04 7.78
CA THR A 40 -29.11 7.95 7.31
C THR A 40 -28.92 7.88 5.79
N GLY A 41 -29.30 6.77 5.16
CA GLY A 41 -29.01 6.48 3.75
C GLY A 41 -27.60 5.92 3.51
N MET A 42 -26.85 5.59 4.57
CA MET A 42 -25.49 5.04 4.48
C MET A 42 -25.47 3.73 3.68
N LYS A 43 -24.48 3.61 2.80
CA LYS A 43 -24.19 2.38 2.05
C LYS A 43 -22.75 2.00 2.30
N ALA A 44 -22.55 0.82 2.86
CA ALA A 44 -21.22 0.29 3.15
C ALA A 44 -21.08 -1.15 2.65
N ILE A 45 -19.86 -1.48 2.23
CA ILE A 45 -19.44 -2.81 1.80
C ILE A 45 -18.23 -3.19 2.66
N VAL A 46 -18.26 -4.37 3.28
CA VAL A 46 -17.09 -4.98 3.92
C VAL A 46 -16.77 -6.28 3.18
N ALA A 47 -15.60 -6.33 2.55
CA ALA A 47 -15.07 -7.54 1.94
C ALA A 47 -14.05 -8.19 2.88
N ILE A 48 -14.24 -9.46 3.20
CA ILE A 48 -13.29 -10.26 3.96
C ILE A 48 -12.73 -11.32 3.01
N HIS A 49 -11.46 -11.17 2.66
CA HIS A 49 -10.80 -12.10 1.73
C HIS A 49 -10.37 -13.37 2.47
N SER A 50 -9.69 -13.24 3.60
CA SER A 50 -9.25 -14.39 4.39
C SER A 50 -9.17 -14.04 5.86
N THR A 51 -9.57 -14.97 6.73
CA THR A 51 -9.36 -14.95 8.18
C THR A 51 -8.50 -16.14 8.66
N LYS A 52 -7.77 -16.80 7.75
CA LYS A 52 -7.02 -18.03 8.09
C LYS A 52 -5.95 -17.82 9.17
N LEU A 53 -5.30 -16.65 9.18
CA LEU A 53 -4.25 -16.30 10.14
C LEU A 53 -4.77 -15.56 11.38
N GLY A 54 -6.06 -15.20 11.40
CA GLY A 54 -6.69 -14.37 12.42
C GLY A 54 -7.77 -13.45 11.84
N PRO A 55 -8.32 -12.53 12.64
CA PRO A 55 -9.29 -11.53 12.17
C PRO A 55 -8.78 -10.72 10.98
N ALA A 56 -9.69 -10.33 10.10
CA ALA A 56 -9.35 -9.54 8.92
C ALA A 56 -9.18 -8.07 9.29
N LEU A 57 -7.95 -7.55 9.21
CA LEU A 57 -7.70 -6.12 9.39
C LEU A 57 -7.71 -5.40 8.04
N GLY A 58 -8.43 -4.29 7.96
CA GLY A 58 -8.50 -3.45 6.77
C GLY A 58 -8.92 -2.02 7.07
N GLY A 59 -8.50 -1.08 6.24
CA GLY A 59 -8.96 0.31 6.34
C GLY A 59 -10.41 0.50 5.88
N CYS A 60 -11.10 1.50 6.42
CA CYS A 60 -12.37 1.98 5.92
C CYS A 60 -12.13 3.15 4.96
N ARG A 61 -12.43 2.93 3.69
CA ARG A 61 -12.36 3.95 2.66
C ARG A 61 -13.71 4.64 2.54
N PHE A 62 -13.73 5.98 2.60
CA PHE A 62 -14.96 6.76 2.51
C PHE A 62 -14.84 7.81 1.41
N ILE A 63 -15.19 7.43 0.18
CA ILE A 63 -15.04 8.27 -1.01
C ILE A 63 -16.23 8.11 -1.95
N HIS A 64 -16.34 9.02 -2.92
CA HIS A 64 -17.28 8.90 -4.01
C HIS A 64 -16.88 7.76 -4.99
N TYR A 65 -17.87 7.02 -5.47
CA TYR A 65 -17.71 6.03 -6.54
C TYR A 65 -18.70 6.33 -7.67
N PRO A 66 -18.34 6.03 -8.93
CA PRO A 66 -19.24 6.20 -10.06
C PRO A 66 -20.49 5.31 -9.95
N ASP A 67 -20.34 4.10 -9.41
CA ASP A 67 -21.42 3.15 -9.17
C ASP A 67 -21.05 2.15 -8.06
N THR A 68 -22.03 1.34 -7.64
CA THR A 68 -21.86 0.33 -6.59
C THR A 68 -20.95 -0.82 -7.01
N THR A 69 -20.91 -1.14 -8.30
CA THR A 69 -20.06 -2.21 -8.85
C THR A 69 -18.59 -1.84 -8.70
N ALA A 70 -18.22 -0.59 -9.00
CA ALA A 70 -16.88 -0.06 -8.78
C ALA A 70 -16.48 -0.10 -7.30
N ALA A 71 -17.39 0.25 -6.39
CA ALA A 71 -17.16 0.18 -4.95
C ALA A 71 -16.92 -1.26 -4.46
N LEU A 72 -17.72 -2.22 -4.96
CA LEU A 72 -17.58 -3.64 -4.63
C LEU A 72 -16.23 -4.21 -5.09
N TYR A 73 -15.88 -4.00 -6.36
CA TYR A 73 -14.60 -4.49 -6.88
C TYR A 73 -13.41 -3.83 -6.20
N ASP A 74 -13.50 -2.54 -5.81
CA ASP A 74 -12.43 -1.90 -5.05
C ASP A 74 -12.30 -2.50 -3.64
N ALA A 75 -13.42 -2.72 -2.93
CA ALA A 75 -13.42 -3.38 -1.63
C ALA A 75 -12.77 -4.78 -1.71
N MET A 76 -13.18 -5.59 -2.68
CA MET A 76 -12.59 -6.92 -2.90
C MET A 76 -11.10 -6.82 -3.22
N ARG A 77 -10.72 -6.08 -4.26
CA ARG A 77 -9.32 -5.95 -4.68
C ARG A 77 -8.41 -5.54 -3.52
N LEU A 78 -8.83 -4.58 -2.69
CA LEU A 78 -8.08 -4.12 -1.55
C LEU A 78 -8.04 -5.14 -0.40
N ALA A 79 -9.15 -5.83 -0.12
CA ALA A 79 -9.20 -6.89 0.90
C ALA A 79 -8.23 -8.04 0.60
N ARG A 80 -8.15 -8.48 -0.67
CA ARG A 80 -7.15 -9.48 -1.10
C ARG A 80 -5.72 -8.98 -0.87
N GLY A 81 -5.46 -7.74 -1.25
CA GLY A 81 -4.16 -7.09 -1.01
C GLY A 81 -3.79 -7.07 0.48
N MET A 82 -4.76 -6.82 1.36
CA MET A 82 -4.53 -6.86 2.81
C MET A 82 -4.17 -8.25 3.31
N SER A 83 -4.80 -9.32 2.81
CA SER A 83 -4.45 -10.68 3.25
C SER A 83 -3.03 -11.04 2.83
N TYR A 84 -2.64 -10.67 1.61
CA TYR A 84 -1.30 -10.98 1.11
C TYR A 84 -0.23 -10.19 1.86
N LYS A 85 -0.50 -8.90 2.10
CA LYS A 85 0.34 -8.03 2.91
C LYS A 85 0.53 -8.60 4.32
N ALA A 86 -0.56 -8.91 5.02
CA ALA A 86 -0.51 -9.45 6.38
C ALA A 86 0.23 -10.80 6.45
N ALA A 87 -0.04 -11.71 5.51
CA ALA A 87 0.60 -13.01 5.44
C ALA A 87 2.11 -12.88 5.25
N LEU A 88 2.56 -12.08 4.29
CA LEU A 88 3.99 -11.96 3.95
C LEU A 88 4.80 -11.30 5.06
N VAL A 89 4.22 -10.38 5.82
CA VAL A 89 4.88 -9.81 7.02
C VAL A 89 4.60 -10.58 8.31
N ASN A 90 4.05 -11.80 8.21
CA ASN A 90 3.80 -12.72 9.31
C ASN A 90 2.97 -12.13 10.46
N LEU A 91 1.98 -11.31 10.13
CA LEU A 91 1.01 -10.83 11.10
C LEU A 91 -0.03 -11.92 11.38
N PRO A 92 -0.50 -12.08 12.64
CA PRO A 92 -1.58 -13.00 13.00
C PRO A 92 -2.95 -12.42 12.63
N LEU A 93 -3.07 -11.98 11.37
CA LEU A 93 -4.21 -11.24 10.85
C LEU A 93 -4.52 -11.71 9.43
N GLY A 94 -5.82 -11.77 9.16
CA GLY A 94 -6.35 -11.89 7.82
C GLY A 94 -6.32 -10.57 7.05
N GLY A 95 -7.09 -10.51 5.96
CA GLY A 95 -7.25 -9.29 5.19
C GLY A 95 -8.70 -8.99 4.87
N GLY A 96 -9.08 -7.75 5.17
CA GLY A 96 -10.39 -7.23 4.86
C GLY A 96 -10.29 -5.82 4.31
N LYS A 97 -11.43 -5.26 3.92
CA LYS A 97 -11.56 -3.86 3.54
C LYS A 97 -12.99 -3.42 3.69
N ALA A 98 -13.18 -2.20 4.20
CA ALA A 98 -14.46 -1.52 4.15
C ALA A 98 -14.44 -0.37 3.14
N VAL A 99 -15.59 -0.17 2.50
CA VAL A 99 -15.89 0.99 1.66
C VAL A 99 -17.22 1.56 2.11
N ILE A 100 -17.26 2.83 2.49
CA ILE A 100 -18.47 3.63 2.62
C ILE A 100 -18.59 4.48 1.36
N ILE A 101 -19.72 4.39 0.66
CA ILE A 101 -19.96 5.13 -0.58
C ILE A 101 -20.41 6.54 -0.22
N GLU A 102 -19.60 7.54 -0.55
CA GLU A 102 -19.91 8.94 -0.28
C GLU A 102 -21.07 9.44 -1.16
N PRO A 103 -22.16 9.96 -0.55
CA PRO A 103 -23.29 10.46 -1.31
C PRO A 103 -22.98 11.83 -1.94
N SER A 104 -23.51 12.07 -3.13
CA SER A 104 -23.37 13.37 -3.81
C SER A 104 -24.29 14.47 -3.26
N LYS A 105 -25.19 14.13 -2.34
CA LYS A 105 -26.14 15.05 -1.70
C LYS A 105 -25.70 15.32 -0.25
N PRO A 106 -26.12 16.43 0.37
CA PRO A 106 -25.84 16.69 1.77
C PRO A 106 -26.25 15.50 2.66
N TYR A 107 -25.39 15.17 3.63
CA TYR A 107 -25.55 14.05 4.53
C TYR A 107 -24.92 14.38 5.89
N ASP A 108 -25.33 13.66 6.93
CA ASP A 108 -24.69 13.71 8.25
C ASP A 108 -23.59 12.64 8.31
N ARG A 109 -22.34 13.08 8.26
CA ARG A 109 -21.16 12.21 8.31
C ARG A 109 -21.07 11.46 9.64
N THR A 110 -21.34 12.14 10.77
CA THR A 110 -21.24 11.54 12.10
C THR A 110 -22.28 10.43 12.25
N ALA A 111 -23.50 10.65 11.77
CA ALA A 111 -24.54 9.62 11.78
C ALA A 111 -24.13 8.39 10.94
N TYR A 112 -23.48 8.57 9.79
CA TYR A 112 -22.95 7.45 8.98
C TYR A 112 -21.92 6.65 9.78
N LEU A 113 -21.00 7.32 10.45
CA LEU A 113 -19.91 6.67 11.18
C LEU A 113 -20.41 5.88 12.39
N HIS A 114 -21.44 6.37 13.11
CA HIS A 114 -22.10 5.58 14.15
C HIS A 114 -22.75 4.31 13.57
N ARG A 115 -23.51 4.42 12.48
CA ARG A 115 -24.13 3.25 11.81
C ARG A 115 -23.10 2.27 11.26
N PHE A 116 -21.96 2.78 10.81
CA PHE A 116 -20.85 1.95 10.36
C PHE A 116 -20.17 1.23 11.54
N GLY A 117 -20.01 1.88 12.69
CA GLY A 117 -19.50 1.26 13.92
C GLY A 117 -20.38 0.09 14.38
N GLU A 118 -21.71 0.28 14.39
CA GLU A 118 -22.65 -0.82 14.66
C GLU A 118 -22.50 -1.95 13.63
N PHE A 119 -22.36 -1.62 12.35
CA PHE A 119 -22.17 -2.63 11.31
C PHE A 119 -20.86 -3.43 11.49
N VAL A 120 -19.75 -2.77 11.86
CA VAL A 120 -18.50 -3.47 12.19
C VAL A 120 -18.69 -4.35 13.43
N ASN A 121 -19.44 -3.88 14.44
CA ASN A 121 -19.76 -4.67 15.63
C ASN A 121 -20.54 -5.94 15.29
N ASP A 122 -21.51 -5.85 14.38
CA ASP A 122 -22.33 -6.99 13.92
C ASP A 122 -21.47 -8.10 13.28
N LEU A 123 -20.28 -7.77 12.78
CA LEU A 123 -19.32 -8.74 12.23
C LEU A 123 -18.58 -9.54 13.32
N GLY A 124 -18.84 -9.28 14.61
CA GLY A 124 -18.41 -10.12 15.72
C GLY A 124 -16.88 -10.31 15.81
N GLY A 125 -16.12 -9.28 15.47
CA GLY A 125 -14.66 -9.30 15.50
C GLY A 125 -13.99 -10.07 14.35
N ARG A 126 -14.75 -10.50 13.34
CA ARG A 126 -14.19 -11.07 12.10
C ARG A 126 -13.46 -10.02 11.27
N TYR A 127 -13.88 -8.77 11.37
CA TYR A 127 -13.28 -7.62 10.69
C TYR A 127 -12.87 -6.56 11.71
N ILE A 128 -11.67 -6.02 11.55
CA ILE A 128 -11.11 -4.90 12.30
C ILE A 128 -10.88 -3.76 11.33
N THR A 129 -11.51 -2.62 11.60
CA THR A 129 -11.38 -1.45 10.73
C THR A 129 -10.20 -0.55 11.13
N ALA A 130 -9.74 0.26 10.18
CA ALA A 130 -8.65 1.22 10.36
C ALA A 130 -8.87 2.46 9.48
N LEU A 131 -7.98 3.46 9.61
CA LEU A 131 -8.01 4.64 8.74
C LEU A 131 -7.63 4.27 7.29
N ASP A 132 -8.27 4.92 6.32
CA ASP A 132 -7.95 4.85 4.88
C ASP A 132 -8.35 6.14 4.15
N SER A 133 -8.23 6.15 2.82
CA SER A 133 -8.63 7.27 1.97
C SER A 133 -10.04 7.76 2.28
N GLY A 134 -10.16 9.05 2.59
CA GLY A 134 -11.44 9.70 2.90
C GLY A 134 -11.92 9.52 4.35
N THR A 135 -11.15 8.85 5.21
CA THR A 135 -11.39 8.81 6.66
C THR A 135 -10.23 9.43 7.44
N GLN A 136 -10.52 9.82 8.67
CA GLN A 136 -9.62 10.48 9.62
C GLN A 136 -9.60 9.73 10.95
N LEU A 137 -8.63 10.04 11.82
CA LEU A 137 -8.55 9.44 13.16
C LEU A 137 -9.81 9.73 13.99
N SER A 138 -10.39 10.92 13.89
CA SER A 138 -11.64 11.28 14.56
C SER A 138 -12.83 10.43 14.09
N ASP A 139 -12.83 10.00 12.82
CA ASP A 139 -13.88 9.09 12.34
C ASP A 139 -13.75 7.71 13.01
N MET A 140 -12.52 7.25 13.26
CA MET A 140 -12.25 5.99 13.94
C MET A 140 -12.69 6.03 15.40
N ASP A 141 -12.55 7.18 16.06
CA ASP A 141 -13.03 7.35 17.44
C ASP A 141 -14.56 7.22 17.53
N ILE A 142 -15.30 7.81 16.58
CA ILE A 142 -16.77 7.70 16.51
C ILE A 142 -17.20 6.25 16.29
N ILE A 143 -16.50 5.52 15.42
CA ILE A 143 -16.75 4.09 15.16
C ILE A 143 -16.50 3.27 16.43
N ALA A 144 -15.45 3.62 17.18
CA ALA A 144 -15.03 2.90 18.39
C ALA A 144 -16.01 3.03 19.56
N GLU A 145 -16.91 4.02 19.55
CA GLU A 145 -18.01 4.11 20.50
C GLU A 145 -18.96 2.90 20.42
N HIS A 146 -19.01 2.22 19.27
CA HIS A 146 -19.92 1.10 19.00
C HIS A 146 -19.22 -0.27 18.94
N THR A 147 -17.89 -0.32 18.83
CA THR A 147 -17.15 -1.57 18.68
C THR A 147 -15.70 -1.47 19.15
N PRO A 148 -15.14 -2.51 19.78
CA PRO A 148 -13.70 -2.55 20.07
C PRO A 148 -12.85 -2.86 18.84
N HIS A 149 -13.43 -3.20 17.69
CA HIS A 149 -12.74 -3.70 16.50
C HIS A 149 -12.18 -2.59 15.60
N VAL A 150 -11.37 -1.69 16.17
CA VAL A 150 -10.79 -0.51 15.48
C VAL A 150 -9.31 -0.37 15.83
N ALA A 151 -8.43 -0.28 14.81
CA ALA A 151 -6.97 -0.25 14.99
C ALA A 151 -6.34 1.16 15.02
N SER A 152 -7.04 2.19 14.56
CA SER A 152 -6.49 3.52 14.28
C SER A 152 -7.13 4.64 15.10
N LEU A 153 -7.22 4.46 16.42
CA LEU A 153 -7.78 5.45 17.34
C LEU A 153 -6.87 6.65 17.52
N SER A 154 -7.45 7.85 17.71
CA SER A 154 -6.68 9.07 17.97
C SER A 154 -5.87 8.98 19.27
N SER A 155 -6.32 8.20 20.24
CA SER A 155 -5.63 7.96 21.52
C SER A 155 -4.24 7.33 21.35
N HIS A 156 -4.00 6.62 20.25
CA HIS A 156 -2.69 6.05 19.93
C HIS A 156 -1.77 7.04 19.19
N ASN A 157 -2.31 8.16 18.71
CA ASN A 157 -1.67 9.32 18.06
C ASN A 157 -0.33 9.03 17.36
N GLY A 158 -0.26 7.94 16.59
CA GLY A 158 0.99 7.52 16.00
C GLY A 158 0.91 7.63 14.49
N ASP A 159 1.84 8.41 13.95
CA ASP A 159 2.08 8.48 12.54
C ASP A 159 2.65 7.13 12.06
N PRO A 160 2.01 6.42 11.11
CA PRO A 160 2.58 5.20 10.54
C PRO A 160 3.77 5.49 9.60
N SER A 161 4.02 6.75 9.26
CA SER A 161 5.02 7.14 8.26
C SER A 161 6.45 6.75 8.63
N PRO A 162 6.94 6.94 9.88
CA PRO A 162 8.28 6.49 10.28
C PRO A 162 8.47 4.98 10.15
N TYR A 163 7.47 4.19 10.56
CA TYR A 163 7.50 2.73 10.45
C TYR A 163 7.47 2.27 8.99
N THR A 164 6.70 2.96 8.15
CA THR A 164 6.67 2.72 6.70
C THR A 164 8.01 3.06 6.07
N ALA A 165 8.56 4.24 6.34
CA ALA A 165 9.86 4.70 5.81
C ALA A 165 11.00 3.73 6.20
N LYS A 166 11.02 3.28 7.45
CA LYS A 166 11.96 2.25 7.92
C LYS A 166 11.78 0.93 7.15
N GLY A 167 10.55 0.48 6.91
CA GLY A 167 10.26 -0.69 6.08
C GLY A 167 10.77 -0.54 4.64
N ILE A 168 10.56 0.63 4.02
CA ILE A 168 11.09 0.92 2.68
C ILE A 168 12.62 0.86 2.68
N LEU A 169 13.27 1.47 3.67
CA LEU A 169 14.72 1.44 3.81
C LEU A 169 15.26 0.00 3.87
N ARG A 170 14.62 -0.87 4.67
CA ARG A 170 14.97 -2.30 4.75
C ARG A 170 14.79 -3.02 3.43
N GLY A 171 13.73 -2.70 2.69
CA GLY A 171 13.52 -3.24 1.35
C GLY A 171 14.54 -2.77 0.32
N ILE A 172 14.94 -1.50 0.36
CA ILE A 172 16.02 -0.96 -0.49
C ILE A 172 17.34 -1.66 -0.16
N GLN A 173 17.68 -1.82 1.12
CA GLN A 173 18.89 -2.55 1.55
C GLN A 173 18.89 -3.98 1.01
N ALA A 174 17.79 -4.71 1.14
CA ALA A 174 17.66 -6.08 0.61
C ALA A 174 17.79 -6.12 -0.93
N ALA A 175 17.16 -5.18 -1.64
CA ALA A 175 17.21 -5.10 -3.10
C ALA A 175 18.62 -4.76 -3.61
N VAL A 176 19.31 -3.82 -2.96
CA VAL A 176 20.69 -3.44 -3.27
C VAL A 176 21.65 -4.59 -3.01
N PHE A 177 21.53 -5.26 -1.86
CA PHE A 177 22.33 -6.43 -1.55
C PHE A 177 22.16 -7.51 -2.62
N PHE A 178 20.92 -7.87 -2.93
CA PHE A 178 20.62 -8.93 -3.90
C PHE A 178 21.08 -8.56 -5.33
N LYS A 179 20.81 -7.34 -5.78
CA LYS A 179 21.05 -6.94 -7.18
C LYS A 179 22.49 -6.51 -7.45
N LEU A 180 23.12 -5.83 -6.50
CA LEU A 180 24.42 -5.17 -6.66
C LEU A 180 25.53 -5.82 -5.82
N GLY A 181 25.20 -6.76 -4.92
CA GLY A 181 26.18 -7.39 -4.02
C GLY A 181 26.76 -6.44 -2.98
N ARG A 182 26.06 -5.32 -2.69
CA ARG A 182 26.53 -4.28 -1.76
C ARG A 182 25.79 -4.35 -0.44
N GLU A 183 26.54 -4.33 0.67
CA GLU A 183 25.97 -4.33 2.03
C GLU A 183 25.65 -2.92 2.54
N ASN A 184 26.30 -1.89 2.01
CA ASN A 184 26.08 -0.49 2.38
C ASN A 184 25.52 0.32 1.20
N LEU A 185 24.80 1.39 1.54
CA LEU A 185 24.18 2.29 0.55
C LEU A 185 25.06 3.49 0.18
N ASN A 186 26.19 3.69 0.87
CA ASN A 186 27.02 4.89 0.72
C ASN A 186 27.48 5.10 -0.74
N GLY A 187 27.27 6.30 -1.26
CA GLY A 187 27.62 6.68 -2.63
C GLY A 187 26.69 6.14 -3.73
N LEU A 188 25.67 5.33 -3.38
CA LEU A 188 24.61 4.99 -4.34
C LEU A 188 23.78 6.22 -4.67
N HIS A 189 23.10 6.18 -5.81
CA HIS A 189 22.18 7.22 -6.25
C HIS A 189 20.74 6.72 -6.25
N VAL A 190 19.87 7.42 -5.52
CA VAL A 190 18.43 7.15 -5.47
C VAL A 190 17.65 8.31 -6.08
N ALA A 191 16.82 8.00 -7.08
CA ALA A 191 15.82 8.92 -7.62
C ALA A 191 14.50 8.73 -6.87
N LEU A 192 14.16 9.67 -5.99
CA LEU A 192 13.01 9.61 -5.09
C LEU A 192 11.90 10.53 -5.59
N GLN A 193 10.76 9.93 -5.96
CA GLN A 193 9.59 10.65 -6.43
C GLN A 193 8.55 10.76 -5.31
N GLY A 194 8.29 11.96 -4.83
CA GLY A 194 7.33 12.27 -3.78
C GLY A 194 7.99 12.43 -2.42
N LEU A 195 7.87 13.62 -1.85
CA LEU A 195 8.39 14.07 -0.57
C LEU A 195 7.25 14.28 0.46
N GLY A 196 6.23 13.42 0.40
CA GLY A 196 5.23 13.31 1.48
C GLY A 196 5.82 12.82 2.80
N HIS A 197 5.00 12.56 3.82
CA HIS A 197 5.50 12.16 5.15
C HIS A 197 6.47 10.97 5.09
N VAL A 198 6.11 9.91 4.35
CA VAL A 198 6.98 8.73 4.17
C VAL A 198 8.21 9.05 3.30
N GLY A 199 8.00 9.74 2.17
CA GLY A 199 9.07 10.02 1.21
C GLY A 199 10.15 10.94 1.78
N TYR A 200 9.76 11.94 2.58
CA TYR A 200 10.68 12.86 3.24
C TYR A 200 11.52 12.14 4.32
N LEU A 201 10.89 11.31 5.16
CA LEU A 201 11.59 10.49 6.16
C LEU A 201 12.54 9.48 5.50
N LEU A 202 12.13 8.88 4.37
CA LEU A 202 12.99 8.00 3.59
C LEU A 202 14.20 8.77 3.03
N ALA A 203 14.00 9.97 2.48
CA ALA A 203 15.07 10.82 2.01
C ALA A 203 16.08 11.13 3.12
N GLN A 204 15.60 11.48 4.32
CA GLN A 204 16.43 11.68 5.49
C GLN A 204 17.29 10.44 5.82
N HIS A 205 16.67 9.26 5.95
CA HIS A 205 17.41 8.04 6.28
C HIS A 205 18.44 7.65 5.22
N LEU A 206 18.12 7.85 3.94
CA LEU A 206 19.05 7.58 2.85
C LEU A 206 20.24 8.55 2.89
N HIS A 207 19.97 9.84 3.12
CA HIS A 207 21.01 10.86 3.29
C HIS A 207 21.96 10.55 4.45
N GLU A 208 21.42 10.16 5.61
CA GLU A 208 22.20 9.73 6.78
C GLU A 208 23.14 8.54 6.50
N LEU A 209 22.79 7.71 5.49
CA LEU A 209 23.60 6.57 5.03
C LEU A 209 24.55 6.91 3.87
N GLY A 210 24.68 8.19 3.51
CA GLY A 210 25.58 8.68 2.46
C GLY A 210 25.09 8.44 1.03
N VAL A 211 23.78 8.29 0.84
CA VAL A 211 23.17 8.13 -0.49
C VAL A 211 23.04 9.49 -1.17
N ASN A 212 23.42 9.56 -2.45
CA ASN A 212 23.14 10.71 -3.30
C ASN A 212 21.66 10.69 -3.71
N LEU A 213 20.97 11.83 -3.57
CA LEU A 213 19.54 11.92 -3.84
C LEU A 213 19.25 12.81 -5.04
N THR A 214 18.39 12.33 -5.93
CA THR A 214 17.62 13.20 -6.83
C THR A 214 16.16 13.12 -6.43
N VAL A 215 15.52 14.26 -6.19
CA VAL A 215 14.17 14.34 -5.66
C VAL A 215 13.23 15.11 -6.57
N ALA A 216 11.95 14.75 -6.54
CA ALA A 216 10.88 15.50 -7.20
C ALA A 216 9.58 15.43 -6.39
N ASP A 217 8.89 16.56 -6.23
CA ASP A 217 7.54 16.65 -5.67
C ASP A 217 6.77 17.79 -6.36
N ILE A 218 5.45 17.76 -6.30
CA ILE A 218 4.59 18.84 -6.82
C ILE A 218 4.61 20.07 -5.91
N ASN A 219 4.93 19.89 -4.64
CA ASN A 219 5.09 20.95 -3.67
C ASN A 219 6.54 21.48 -3.70
N PRO A 220 6.78 22.69 -4.21
CA PRO A 220 8.13 23.25 -4.32
C PRO A 220 8.80 23.45 -2.96
N GLU A 221 8.05 23.78 -1.90
CA GLU A 221 8.61 24.00 -0.57
C GLU A 221 9.28 22.73 -0.02
N ARG A 222 8.66 21.57 -0.23
CA ARG A 222 9.22 20.27 0.18
C ARG A 222 10.50 19.94 -0.59
N VAL A 223 10.53 20.27 -1.88
CA VAL A 223 11.71 20.08 -2.73
C VAL A 223 12.86 20.97 -2.25
N GLU A 224 12.60 22.26 -2.03
CA GLU A 224 13.58 23.20 -1.50
C GLU A 224 14.13 22.75 -0.14
N GLN A 225 13.25 22.26 0.74
CA GLN A 225 13.64 21.75 2.04
C GLN A 225 14.57 20.53 1.91
N ALA A 226 14.23 19.54 1.07
CA ALA A 226 15.06 18.36 0.83
C ALA A 226 16.41 18.71 0.18
N VAL A 227 16.46 19.68 -0.73
CA VAL A 227 17.72 20.18 -1.33
C VAL A 227 18.61 20.79 -0.25
N LYS A 228 18.03 21.63 0.63
CA LYS A 228 18.75 22.32 1.70
C LYS A 228 19.24 21.37 2.80
N GLU A 229 18.38 20.46 3.26
CA GLU A 229 18.66 19.59 4.40
C GLU A 229 19.49 18.37 4.01
N PHE A 230 19.29 17.81 2.82
CA PHE A 230 19.89 16.54 2.41
C PHE A 230 20.91 16.68 1.28
N GLY A 231 21.16 17.91 0.79
CA GLY A 231 22.03 18.13 -0.37
C GLY A 231 21.53 17.45 -1.65
N ALA A 232 20.21 17.20 -1.74
CA ALA A 232 19.61 16.53 -2.88
C ALA A 232 19.64 17.41 -4.14
N SER A 233 19.62 16.78 -5.31
CA SER A 233 19.37 17.47 -6.58
C SER A 233 17.88 17.44 -6.91
N ALA A 234 17.30 18.58 -7.27
CA ALA A 234 15.90 18.66 -7.67
C ALA A 234 15.72 18.45 -9.18
N VAL A 235 14.66 17.75 -9.58
CA VAL A 235 14.22 17.66 -10.98
C VAL A 235 12.70 17.78 -11.08
N ALA A 236 12.21 18.07 -12.28
CA ALA A 236 10.77 18.08 -12.54
C ALA A 236 10.17 16.68 -12.39
N THR A 237 8.93 16.60 -11.90
CA THR A 237 8.22 15.35 -11.59
C THR A 237 8.09 14.40 -12.79
N GLU A 238 8.01 14.94 -14.00
CA GLU A 238 7.91 14.22 -15.27
C GLU A 238 9.24 13.68 -15.80
N ASN A 239 10.34 14.00 -15.12
CA ASN A 239 11.69 13.59 -15.50
C ASN A 239 12.35 12.65 -14.48
N ILE A 240 11.80 12.55 -13.26
CA ILE A 240 12.41 11.78 -12.16
C ILE A 240 12.67 10.31 -12.51
N HIS A 241 11.75 9.66 -13.22
CA HIS A 241 11.89 8.25 -13.62
C HIS A 241 12.90 8.04 -14.76
N LYS A 242 13.35 9.12 -15.42
CA LYS A 242 14.36 9.08 -16.48
C LYS A 242 15.78 9.25 -15.96
N ILE A 243 15.93 9.58 -14.68
CA ILE A 243 17.22 9.86 -14.06
C ILE A 243 18.02 8.54 -13.99
N PRO A 244 19.23 8.49 -14.55
CA PRO A 244 20.14 7.37 -14.31
C PRO A 244 20.42 7.28 -12.82
N CYS A 245 20.09 6.15 -12.20
CA CYS A 245 20.24 5.95 -10.75
C CYS A 245 20.30 4.46 -10.42
N ASP A 246 20.82 4.11 -9.24
CA ASP A 246 20.87 2.73 -8.77
C ASP A 246 19.48 2.23 -8.36
N VAL A 247 18.68 3.10 -7.75
CA VAL A 247 17.32 2.80 -7.30
C VAL A 247 16.36 3.94 -7.67
N PHE A 248 15.26 3.59 -8.35
CA PHE A 248 14.09 4.45 -8.46
C PHE A 248 13.11 4.15 -7.32
N SER A 249 12.77 5.17 -6.53
CA SER A 249 11.89 5.06 -5.37
C SER A 249 10.59 5.86 -5.56
N PRO A 250 9.53 5.24 -6.10
CA PRO A 250 8.23 5.90 -6.22
C PRO A 250 7.49 5.96 -4.89
N CYS A 251 7.30 7.16 -4.35
CA CYS A 251 6.69 7.45 -3.05
C CYS A 251 5.49 8.43 -3.15
N ALA A 252 5.03 8.75 -4.36
CA ALA A 252 3.89 9.63 -4.63
C ALA A 252 2.62 8.83 -4.98
N LEU A 253 2.31 8.73 -6.27
CA LEU A 253 1.11 8.08 -6.79
C LEU A 253 1.39 6.66 -7.30
N GLY A 254 0.33 5.86 -7.39
CA GLY A 254 0.37 4.56 -8.06
C GLY A 254 0.46 4.68 -9.59
N ALA A 255 0.50 3.53 -10.27
CA ALA A 255 0.54 3.39 -11.73
C ALA A 255 1.70 4.11 -12.43
N VAL A 256 2.74 4.49 -11.68
CA VAL A 256 3.93 5.15 -12.23
C VAL A 256 4.74 4.23 -13.11
N ILE A 257 4.70 2.92 -12.89
CA ILE A 257 5.29 1.93 -13.79
C ILE A 257 4.23 1.48 -14.78
N ASN A 258 4.35 1.96 -16.02
CA ASN A 258 3.39 1.73 -17.09
C ASN A 258 4.10 1.59 -18.45
N ASP A 259 3.34 1.44 -19.53
CA ASP A 259 3.90 1.20 -20.87
C ASP A 259 4.79 2.33 -21.40
N ILE A 260 4.64 3.55 -20.86
CA ILE A 260 5.45 4.71 -21.23
C ILE A 260 6.72 4.75 -20.37
N THR A 261 6.56 4.73 -19.06
CA THR A 261 7.66 4.98 -18.12
C THR A 261 8.64 3.82 -18.05
N ILE A 262 8.19 2.57 -18.20
CA ILE A 262 9.04 1.37 -18.09
C ILE A 262 10.19 1.36 -19.09
N ASN A 263 10.00 1.96 -20.26
CA ASN A 263 11.03 2.06 -21.30
C ASN A 263 11.98 3.25 -21.09
N GLN A 264 11.66 4.14 -20.16
CA GLN A 264 12.43 5.33 -19.83
C GLN A 264 13.24 5.16 -18.54
N LEU A 265 12.96 4.12 -17.75
CA LEU A 265 13.70 3.79 -16.54
C LEU A 265 15.18 3.53 -16.85
N GLN A 266 16.05 4.22 -16.13
CA GLN A 266 17.51 4.05 -16.19
C GLN A 266 18.04 3.55 -14.84
N THR A 267 17.42 2.48 -14.33
CA THR A 267 17.73 1.92 -13.01
C THR A 267 17.72 0.40 -13.03
N GLY A 268 18.50 -0.21 -12.14
CA GLY A 268 18.48 -1.66 -11.90
C GLY A 268 17.44 -2.09 -10.87
N ILE A 269 16.87 -1.16 -10.09
CA ILE A 269 16.01 -1.45 -8.94
C ILE A 269 14.84 -0.46 -8.87
N VAL A 270 13.62 -0.97 -8.68
CA VAL A 270 12.45 -0.19 -8.31
C VAL A 270 12.01 -0.59 -6.91
N ALA A 271 12.08 0.34 -5.96
CA ALA A 271 11.76 0.09 -4.54
C ALA A 271 11.26 1.38 -3.88
N GLY A 272 9.94 1.50 -3.69
CA GLY A 272 9.32 2.72 -3.15
C GLY A 272 8.05 2.46 -2.34
N ALA A 273 7.50 3.54 -1.76
CA ALA A 273 6.38 3.50 -0.84
C ALA A 273 4.99 3.48 -1.49
N ALA A 274 4.89 3.95 -2.75
CA ALA A 274 3.60 4.13 -3.41
C ALA A 274 2.83 2.80 -3.49
N ASN A 275 1.51 2.86 -3.36
CA ASN A 275 0.63 1.70 -3.52
C ASN A 275 0.25 1.54 -5.00
N ASN A 276 0.11 0.30 -5.47
CA ASN A 276 -0.23 -0.05 -6.85
C ASN A 276 0.78 0.55 -7.85
N GLN A 277 2.08 0.34 -7.64
CA GLN A 277 3.13 0.98 -8.46
C GLN A 277 3.06 0.56 -9.92
N LEU A 278 2.76 -0.72 -10.16
CA LEU A 278 2.47 -1.25 -11.49
C LEU A 278 1.07 -0.81 -11.92
N ALA A 279 0.96 -0.17 -13.08
CA ALA A 279 -0.35 0.19 -13.63
C ALA A 279 -1.17 -1.06 -13.99
N HIS A 280 -0.50 -2.12 -14.45
CA HIS A 280 -1.08 -3.43 -14.72
C HIS A 280 -0.14 -4.55 -14.28
N ALA A 281 -0.70 -5.71 -13.93
CA ALA A 281 0.07 -6.86 -13.46
C ALA A 281 1.17 -7.30 -14.45
N TYR A 282 0.91 -7.21 -15.76
CA TYR A 282 1.89 -7.60 -16.79
C TYR A 282 3.13 -6.69 -16.81
N HIS A 283 3.08 -5.47 -16.24
CA HIS A 283 4.27 -4.63 -16.12
C HIS A 283 5.32 -5.27 -15.21
N GLY A 284 4.91 -6.15 -14.28
CA GLY A 284 5.83 -6.95 -13.48
C GLY A 284 6.67 -7.91 -14.34
N GLN A 285 6.08 -8.53 -15.36
CA GLN A 285 6.81 -9.35 -16.34
C GLN A 285 7.75 -8.48 -17.17
N LYS A 286 7.30 -7.32 -17.63
CA LYS A 286 8.16 -6.42 -18.42
C LYS A 286 9.39 -5.91 -17.62
N LEU A 287 9.24 -5.66 -16.32
CA LEU A 287 10.39 -5.31 -15.46
C LEU A 287 11.37 -6.49 -15.35
N HIS A 288 10.84 -7.70 -15.14
CA HIS A 288 11.62 -8.94 -15.09
C HIS A 288 12.42 -9.16 -16.39
N ASP A 289 11.77 -9.03 -17.54
CA ASP A 289 12.40 -9.22 -18.86
C ASP A 289 13.51 -8.19 -19.13
N LYS A 290 13.39 -6.98 -18.58
CA LYS A 290 14.42 -5.93 -18.63
C LYS A 290 15.53 -6.13 -17.59
N GLY A 291 15.41 -7.12 -16.72
CA GLY A 291 16.33 -7.34 -15.61
C GLY A 291 16.28 -6.24 -14.55
N ILE A 292 15.17 -5.51 -14.42
CA ILE A 292 14.96 -4.51 -13.36
C ILE A 292 14.35 -5.22 -12.15
N LEU A 293 15.04 -5.19 -11.02
CA LEU A 293 14.55 -5.81 -9.79
C LEU A 293 13.44 -4.95 -9.19
N TYR A 294 12.24 -5.52 -9.05
CA TYR A 294 11.09 -4.85 -8.47
C TYR A 294 10.83 -5.33 -7.05
N ALA A 295 10.97 -4.47 -6.05
CA ALA A 295 10.52 -4.75 -4.70
C ALA A 295 9.00 -4.53 -4.63
N THR A 296 8.23 -5.63 -4.50
CA THR A 296 6.76 -5.56 -4.56
C THR A 296 6.20 -4.58 -3.54
N ASP A 297 5.39 -3.65 -4.02
CA ASP A 297 4.89 -2.49 -3.28
C ASP A 297 4.20 -2.86 -1.96
N TYR A 298 3.28 -3.81 -1.99
CA TYR A 298 2.52 -4.22 -0.81
C TYR A 298 3.34 -4.99 0.21
N VAL A 299 4.57 -5.41 -0.11
CA VAL A 299 5.51 -5.99 0.87
C VAL A 299 6.40 -4.90 1.44
N ILE A 300 7.05 -4.14 0.56
CA ILE A 300 8.03 -3.13 0.97
C ILE A 300 7.37 -2.05 1.86
N ASN A 301 6.13 -1.64 1.54
CA ASN A 301 5.42 -0.60 2.28
C ASN A 301 4.57 -1.11 3.45
N ALA A 302 4.78 -2.35 3.90
CA ALA A 302 3.96 -2.97 4.93
C ALA A 302 4.17 -2.41 6.36
N GLY A 303 5.17 -1.54 6.57
CA GLY A 303 5.44 -0.93 7.88
C GLY A 303 4.24 -0.23 8.50
N GLY A 304 3.41 0.44 7.68
CA GLY A 304 2.17 1.07 8.17
C GLY A 304 1.11 0.06 8.66
N LEU A 305 1.02 -1.12 8.01
CA LEU A 305 0.15 -2.19 8.49
C LEU A 305 0.69 -2.78 9.81
N ILE A 306 1.99 -3.02 9.89
CA ILE A 306 2.62 -3.54 11.12
C ILE A 306 2.36 -2.58 12.28
N PHE A 307 2.50 -1.27 12.04
CA PHE A 307 2.17 -0.25 13.03
C PHE A 307 0.69 -0.27 13.45
N ALA A 308 -0.25 -0.27 12.50
CA ALA A 308 -1.68 -0.30 12.83
C ALA A 308 -2.06 -1.58 13.60
N ALA A 309 -1.53 -2.73 13.15
CA ALA A 309 -1.72 -4.01 13.83
C ALA A 309 -1.13 -4.00 15.24
N SER A 310 0.02 -3.35 15.46
CA SER A 310 0.67 -3.31 16.77
C SER A 310 -0.16 -2.55 17.81
N LYS A 311 -0.84 -1.48 17.40
CA LYS A 311 -1.73 -0.72 18.30
C LYS A 311 -2.94 -1.55 18.70
N TYR A 312 -3.57 -2.22 17.74
CA TYR A 312 -4.71 -3.10 18.01
C TYR A 312 -4.34 -4.32 18.86
N LEU A 313 -3.22 -4.98 18.54
CA LEU A 313 -2.76 -6.20 19.22
C LEU A 313 -1.95 -5.91 20.49
N HIS A 314 -1.79 -4.64 20.86
CA HIS A 314 -0.94 -4.18 21.97
C HIS A 314 0.49 -4.77 21.93
N THR A 315 1.06 -4.83 20.74
CA THR A 315 2.39 -5.40 20.49
C THR A 315 3.49 -4.47 21.00
N GLN A 316 4.50 -5.04 21.66
CA GLN A 316 5.64 -4.29 22.18
C GLN A 316 6.51 -3.71 21.05
N GLU A 317 7.04 -2.50 21.27
CA GLU A 317 7.84 -1.74 20.28
C GLU A 317 9.06 -2.51 19.77
N SER A 318 9.71 -3.33 20.60
CA SER A 318 10.84 -4.19 20.20
C SER A 318 10.43 -5.20 19.12
N LEU A 319 9.25 -5.82 19.28
CA LEU A 319 8.71 -6.78 18.32
C LEU A 319 8.22 -6.08 17.05
N VAL A 320 7.65 -4.88 17.15
CA VAL A 320 7.30 -4.05 15.99
C VAL A 320 8.54 -3.76 15.13
N ASN A 321 9.63 -3.37 15.78
CA ASN A 321 10.89 -3.12 15.09
C ASN A 321 11.45 -4.39 14.42
N GLN A 322 11.38 -5.53 15.10
CA GLN A 322 11.78 -6.82 14.54
C GLN A 322 10.93 -7.19 13.30
N GLN A 323 9.61 -6.98 13.36
CA GLN A 323 8.70 -7.24 12.24
C GLN A 323 9.03 -6.35 11.02
N ILE A 324 9.34 -5.07 11.26
CA ILE A 324 9.74 -4.14 10.20
C ILE A 324 11.09 -4.52 9.60
N ASP A 325 12.05 -4.91 10.42
CA ASP A 325 13.34 -5.42 9.93
C ASP A 325 13.13 -6.71 9.08
N GLY A 326 12.14 -7.53 9.44
CA GLY A 326 11.72 -8.72 8.68
C GLY A 326 11.16 -8.46 7.28
N ILE A 327 10.79 -7.22 6.94
CA ILE A 327 10.39 -6.84 5.56
C ILE A 327 11.55 -7.09 4.60
N GLY A 328 12.78 -6.72 4.97
CA GLY A 328 13.97 -6.96 4.15
C GLY A 328 14.22 -8.45 3.92
N THR A 329 14.11 -9.26 4.98
CA THR A 329 14.24 -10.73 4.90
C THR A 329 13.20 -11.34 3.95
N THR A 330 11.95 -10.90 4.05
CA THR A 330 10.85 -11.39 3.21
C THR A 330 11.11 -11.04 1.74
N LEU A 331 11.54 -9.81 1.46
CA LEU A 331 11.90 -9.39 0.10
C LEU A 331 13.08 -10.20 -0.45
N LEU A 332 14.11 -10.46 0.36
CA LEU A 332 15.25 -11.27 -0.07
C LEU A 332 14.82 -12.69 -0.46
N GLN A 333 13.95 -13.34 0.34
CA GLN A 333 13.39 -14.65 0.01
C GLN A 333 12.60 -14.64 -1.31
N ILE A 334 11.82 -13.59 -1.55
CA ILE A 334 11.09 -13.38 -2.80
C ILE A 334 12.07 -13.25 -3.97
N PHE A 335 13.12 -12.46 -3.84
CA PHE A 335 14.12 -12.23 -4.89
C PHE A 335 14.90 -13.51 -5.22
N GLU A 336 15.35 -14.24 -4.20
CA GLU A 336 16.06 -15.51 -4.37
C GLU A 336 15.20 -16.55 -5.10
N ARG A 337 13.93 -16.67 -4.71
CA ARG A 337 12.99 -17.59 -5.37
C ARG A 337 12.68 -17.15 -6.80
N SER A 338 12.51 -15.84 -7.04
CA SER A 338 12.33 -15.27 -8.38
C SER A 338 13.51 -15.58 -9.30
N ALA A 339 14.74 -15.45 -8.83
CA ALA A 339 15.92 -15.81 -9.60
C ALA A 339 16.04 -17.32 -9.84
N LYS A 340 15.77 -18.15 -8.81
CA LYS A 340 15.82 -19.61 -8.93
C LYS A 340 14.79 -20.17 -9.91
N GLU A 341 13.57 -19.64 -9.89
CA GLU A 341 12.48 -20.08 -10.77
C GLU A 341 12.45 -19.34 -12.12
N ASN A 342 13.28 -18.29 -12.28
CA ASN A 342 13.23 -17.37 -13.41
C ASN A 342 11.82 -16.84 -13.70
N ARG A 343 11.14 -16.37 -12.65
CA ARG A 343 9.78 -15.81 -12.72
C ARG A 343 9.75 -14.40 -12.14
N PRO A 344 8.87 -13.50 -12.59
CA PRO A 344 8.80 -12.14 -12.07
C PRO A 344 8.57 -12.11 -10.57
N VAL A 345 9.24 -11.17 -9.89
CA VAL A 345 9.06 -10.95 -8.45
C VAL A 345 7.58 -10.81 -8.08
N SER A 346 6.81 -10.01 -8.82
CA SER A 346 5.36 -9.84 -8.59
C SER A 346 4.57 -11.15 -8.53
N VAL A 347 4.93 -12.14 -9.37
CA VAL A 347 4.27 -13.45 -9.41
C VAL A 347 4.69 -14.33 -8.24
N ILE A 348 5.99 -14.30 -7.90
CA ILE A 348 6.52 -15.04 -6.75
C ILE A 348 5.96 -14.51 -5.44
N THR A 349 5.80 -13.20 -5.30
CA THR A 349 5.18 -12.60 -4.12
C THR A 349 3.75 -13.10 -3.91
N ASP A 350 2.92 -13.10 -4.97
CA ASP A 350 1.56 -13.64 -4.90
C ASP A 350 1.57 -15.15 -4.55
N THR A 351 2.49 -15.92 -5.14
CA THR A 351 2.63 -17.36 -4.86
C THR A 351 2.97 -17.62 -3.38
N LEU A 352 3.94 -16.88 -2.83
CA LEU A 352 4.34 -17.02 -1.42
C LEU A 352 3.22 -16.60 -0.47
N ALA A 353 2.45 -15.57 -0.81
CA ALA A 353 1.28 -15.18 -0.02
C ALA A 353 0.21 -16.29 -0.02
N GLN A 354 -0.04 -16.92 -1.17
CA GLN A 354 -0.96 -18.05 -1.28
C GLN A 354 -0.50 -19.25 -0.47
N GLU A 355 0.79 -19.59 -0.50
CA GLU A 355 1.35 -20.70 0.29
C GLU A 355 1.21 -20.46 1.80
N LYS A 356 1.39 -19.21 2.27
CA LYS A 356 1.17 -18.84 3.67
C LYS A 356 -0.30 -18.87 4.08
N LEU A 357 -1.21 -18.72 3.11
CA LEU A 357 -2.65 -18.77 3.29
C LEU A 357 -3.23 -20.13 2.89
N ALA A 358 -2.42 -21.17 2.67
CA ALA A 358 -2.88 -22.50 2.29
C ALA A 358 -3.57 -23.21 3.47
#